data_AF-A0A377TPN5-F1
#
_entry.id   AF-A0A377TPN5-F1
#
_cell.length_a   1.000
_cell.length_b   1.000
_cell.length_c   1.000
_cell.angle_alpha   90.00
_cell.angle_beta   90.00
_cell.angle_gamma   90.00
#
_symmetry.space_group_name_H-M   'P 1'
#
loop_
_entity.id
_entity.type
_entity.pdbx_description
1 polymer ?
#
loop_
_entity_poly.entity_id
_entity_poly.type
_entity_poly.pdbx_seq_one_letter_code
_entity_poly.pdbx_strand_id
1 'polypeptide(L)'
;MAGLSLLNTVNVALPTNGFKFVVAEGTEQDVTLGVSGSTALSIALGAVTLDLILINTDTNQIVGVIKDGITATPTGFLGLSLEYAGGGEFERIGAGNYMVVISSPTTEGLIGSILNLNLGTSISMEVTDSTKYVTGNVLHTDSDGDVGDTGNGITVSSIQFGSQIETVTAGGVTINGTYGTLIIKSDGSYSYHANGTTGVGQSDVFTYTITDGLGHTSSTTLTMNIESTPPVAVDDIASLSAATAMQSVTWTQSVSNLAVPNTAVAANATSAAKVTSQNFTIAEGREVDNASIKLNLSGTSSSTLLNGDLLGTVTLVHHVMVGGVMTDVTVWTGPLSMALDDIAIFGSTADTDTVTLNMVNGGIPVQLAAGDYTLSISHTMHAGTALSYNLSASVAGTEILTDAHLTVGQSVVGNILDGSDANGTPDTLGSLHSGFTISGENNLGIATNWTFHSDGTVTNDTGTSASNGNAVLYGEYGILTINGQGGYTYQLNGGVNTDAITSKETFTYTPYQ
;
A
#
# COMPACT_ATOMS: atom_id res chain seq x y z
N MET A 1 -52.12 23.89 19.39
CA MET A 1 -50.94 24.27 20.19
C MET A 1 -50.99 23.51 21.51
N ALA A 2 -50.36 22.34 21.56
CA ALA A 2 -50.07 21.63 22.80
C ALA A 2 -48.56 21.46 22.83
N GLY A 3 -47.89 22.33 23.59
CA GLY A 3 -46.45 22.27 23.79
C GLY A 3 -46.12 21.06 24.65
N LEU A 4 -45.34 20.13 24.10
CA LEU A 4 -44.62 19.17 24.91
C LEU A 4 -43.50 19.91 25.64
N SER A 5 -43.69 20.02 26.95
CA SER A 5 -42.68 20.42 27.91
C SER A 5 -41.57 19.36 27.96
N LEU A 6 -40.47 19.59 27.24
CA LEU A 6 -39.22 18.84 27.40
C LEU A 6 -38.52 19.29 28.70
N LEU A 7 -39.06 18.87 29.85
CA LEU A 7 -38.29 18.85 31.10
C LEU A 7 -37.53 17.53 31.15
N ASN A 8 -36.35 17.53 30.53
CA ASN A 8 -35.11 16.95 31.02
C ASN A 8 -34.03 17.40 30.04
N THR A 9 -33.02 18.08 30.55
CA THR A 9 -31.83 18.45 29.78
C THR A 9 -31.12 17.15 29.42
N VAL A 10 -31.37 16.62 28.22
CA VAL A 10 -30.55 15.53 27.66
C VAL A 10 -29.18 16.14 27.45
N ASN A 11 -28.24 15.82 28.34
CA ASN A 11 -26.85 16.21 28.18
C ASN A 11 -26.29 15.34 27.05
N VAL A 12 -26.42 15.82 25.81
CA VAL A 12 -25.82 15.19 24.64
C VAL A 12 -24.32 15.35 24.80
N ALA A 13 -23.63 14.29 25.20
CA ALA A 13 -22.20 14.22 24.94
C ALA A 13 -22.05 14.36 23.43
N LEU A 14 -21.47 15.46 22.96
CA LEU A 14 -21.13 15.65 21.56
C LEU A 14 -19.82 14.90 21.34
N PRO A 15 -19.80 13.66 20.82
CA PRO A 15 -18.55 13.18 20.24
C PRO A 15 -18.22 14.15 19.10
N THR A 16 -16.98 14.60 19.05
CA THR A 16 -16.42 15.28 17.87
C THR A 16 -16.43 14.36 16.62
N ASN A 17 -16.83 13.09 16.77
CA ASN A 17 -16.81 12.00 15.80
C ASN A 17 -18.18 11.28 15.69
N GLY A 18 -19.29 12.00 15.44
CA GLY A 18 -20.57 11.34 15.12
C GLY A 18 -20.54 10.67 13.73
N PHE A 19 -21.29 9.58 13.52
CA PHE A 19 -21.45 8.96 12.20
C PHE A 19 -22.33 9.86 11.34
N LYS A 20 -21.81 10.31 10.19
CA LYS A 20 -22.50 11.26 9.31
C LYS A 20 -22.89 10.59 8.01
N PHE A 21 -24.07 10.93 7.53
CA PHE A 21 -24.54 10.55 6.20
C PHE A 21 -25.44 11.64 5.62
N VAL A 22 -25.69 11.57 4.32
CA VAL A 22 -26.50 12.54 3.58
C VAL A 22 -27.64 11.80 2.90
N VAL A 23 -28.85 12.33 3.02
CA VAL A 23 -30.00 11.93 2.22
C VAL A 23 -30.17 12.96 1.10
N ALA A 24 -30.17 12.52 -0.14
CA ALA A 24 -30.23 13.41 -1.31
C ALA A 24 -31.58 14.14 -1.41
N GLU A 25 -31.58 15.33 -2.03
CA GLU A 25 -32.82 16.07 -2.33
C GLU A 25 -33.80 15.24 -3.16
N GLY A 26 -35.10 15.47 -2.95
CA GLY A 26 -36.17 14.73 -3.61
C GLY A 26 -36.28 13.27 -3.21
N THR A 27 -35.60 12.84 -2.13
CA THR A 27 -35.59 11.44 -1.69
C THR A 27 -35.86 11.30 -0.20
N GLU A 28 -36.45 10.17 0.16
CA GLU A 28 -36.52 9.68 1.53
C GLU A 28 -35.72 8.39 1.63
N GLN A 29 -35.20 8.07 2.81
CA GLN A 29 -34.35 6.90 3.00
C GLN A 29 -34.63 6.21 4.34
N ASP A 30 -34.79 4.89 4.29
CA ASP A 30 -34.70 4.04 5.47
C ASP A 30 -33.23 3.70 5.68
N VAL A 31 -32.74 3.82 6.90
CA VAL A 31 -31.33 3.60 7.25
C VAL A 31 -31.28 2.66 8.44
N THR A 32 -30.73 1.47 8.22
CA THR A 32 -30.41 0.52 9.30
C THR A 32 -28.97 0.72 9.72
N LEU A 33 -28.76 0.98 11.01
CA LEU A 33 -27.45 1.19 11.60
C LEU A 33 -27.03 -0.06 12.37
N GLY A 34 -25.81 -0.51 12.12
CA GLY A 34 -25.09 -1.46 12.95
C GLY A 34 -24.11 -0.73 13.86
N VAL A 35 -24.05 -1.12 15.13
CA VAL A 35 -23.10 -0.56 16.11
C VAL A 35 -22.35 -1.69 16.78
N SER A 36 -21.02 -1.62 16.76
CA SER A 36 -20.16 -2.59 17.44
C SER A 36 -18.93 -1.92 18.05
N GLY A 37 -18.26 -2.58 18.99
CA GLY A 37 -16.97 -2.11 19.49
C GLY A 37 -16.61 -2.68 20.85
N SER A 38 -15.48 -2.26 21.39
CA SER A 38 -15.13 -2.58 22.77
C SER A 38 -14.27 -1.50 23.43
N THR A 39 -14.31 -1.43 24.76
CA THR A 39 -13.47 -0.50 25.53
C THR A 39 -13.01 -1.16 26.82
N ALA A 40 -11.73 -1.03 27.14
CA ALA A 40 -11.20 -1.46 28.43
C ALA A 40 -11.62 -0.48 29.52
N LEU A 41 -12.12 -1.02 30.64
CA LEU A 41 -12.56 -0.25 31.80
C LEU A 41 -11.49 -0.33 32.91
N SER A 42 -11.32 0.77 33.64
CA SER A 42 -10.50 0.79 34.86
C SER A 42 -11.25 0.25 36.08
N ILE A 43 -12.57 0.09 35.99
CA ILE A 43 -13.45 -0.47 37.03
C ILE A 43 -14.54 -1.34 36.38
N ALA A 44 -15.04 -2.34 37.10
CA ALA A 44 -16.10 -3.22 36.58
C ALA A 44 -17.45 -2.49 36.55
N LEU A 45 -18.13 -2.50 35.40
CA LEU A 45 -19.50 -1.99 35.23
C LEU A 45 -20.50 -3.13 35.08
N GLY A 46 -21.77 -2.86 35.38
CA GLY A 46 -22.89 -3.73 34.96
C GLY A 46 -23.26 -3.50 33.49
N ALA A 47 -24.12 -4.35 32.94
CA ALA A 47 -24.67 -4.13 31.61
C ALA A 47 -25.50 -2.84 31.56
N VAL A 48 -25.37 -2.08 30.47
CA VAL A 48 -26.06 -0.79 30.27
C VAL A 48 -26.60 -0.73 28.83
N THR A 49 -27.71 -0.04 28.63
CA THR A 49 -28.26 0.27 27.31
C THR A 49 -28.04 1.75 26.97
N LEU A 50 -27.85 2.04 25.68
CA LEU A 50 -27.63 3.39 25.15
C LEU A 50 -28.62 3.68 24.02
N ASP A 51 -29.02 4.94 23.92
CA ASP A 51 -29.92 5.44 22.88
C ASP A 51 -29.12 5.94 21.68
N LEU A 52 -29.63 5.71 20.47
CA LEU A 52 -29.15 6.35 19.23
C LEU A 52 -30.04 7.55 18.93
N ILE A 53 -29.44 8.72 18.70
CA ILE A 53 -30.14 9.95 18.36
C ILE A 53 -29.69 10.39 16.97
N LEU A 54 -30.65 10.55 16.06
CA LEU A 54 -30.43 11.10 14.73
C LEU A 54 -30.68 12.61 14.75
N ILE A 55 -29.69 13.38 14.32
CA ILE A 55 -29.73 14.84 14.29
C ILE A 55 -29.56 15.31 12.85
N ASN A 56 -30.48 16.15 12.37
CA ASN A 56 -30.28 16.88 11.13
C ASN A 56 -29.34 18.06 11.43
N THR A 57 -28.17 18.08 10.81
CA THR A 57 -27.10 19.05 11.11
C THR A 57 -27.33 20.41 10.48
N ASP A 58 -28.19 20.50 9.46
CA ASP A 58 -28.54 21.78 8.82
C ASP A 58 -29.47 22.59 9.71
N THR A 59 -30.43 21.92 10.34
CA THR A 59 -31.44 22.53 11.21
C THR A 59 -31.11 22.43 12.70
N ASN A 60 -30.13 21.60 13.07
CA ASN A 60 -29.81 21.20 14.44
C ASN A 60 -31.02 20.59 15.20
N GLN A 61 -31.93 19.92 14.48
CA GLN A 61 -33.10 19.27 15.08
C GLN A 61 -32.88 17.77 15.23
N ILE A 62 -33.40 17.19 16.33
CA ILE A 62 -33.48 15.75 16.52
C ILE A 62 -34.60 15.21 15.62
N VAL A 63 -34.25 14.30 14.71
CA VAL A 63 -35.18 13.70 13.76
C VAL A 63 -35.67 12.34 14.22
N GLY A 64 -34.86 11.60 15.00
CA GLY A 64 -35.24 10.31 15.53
C GLY A 64 -34.46 9.94 16.79
N VAL A 65 -35.07 9.09 17.61
CA VAL A 65 -34.41 8.47 18.78
C VAL A 65 -34.76 6.99 18.83
N ILE A 66 -33.76 6.12 18.76
CA ILE A 66 -33.90 4.69 19.03
C ILE A 66 -33.49 4.48 20.48
N LYS A 67 -34.47 4.19 21.33
CA LYS A 67 -34.25 3.89 22.73
C LYS A 67 -33.61 2.52 22.89
N ASP A 68 -32.63 2.42 23.79
CA ASP A 68 -31.95 1.17 24.13
C ASP A 68 -31.38 0.42 22.90
N GLY A 69 -31.04 1.16 21.84
CA GLY A 69 -30.59 0.59 20.56
C GLY A 69 -29.22 -0.10 20.66
N ILE A 70 -28.40 0.25 21.65
CA ILE A 70 -27.08 -0.37 21.86
C ILE A 70 -27.07 -1.01 23.23
N THR A 71 -26.58 -2.26 23.29
CA THR A 71 -26.27 -2.94 24.55
C THR A 71 -24.76 -2.92 24.79
N ALA A 72 -24.36 -2.41 25.94
CA ALA A 72 -23.00 -2.44 26.43
C ALA A 72 -22.88 -3.55 27.50
N THR A 73 -22.21 -4.64 27.16
CA THR A 73 -22.10 -5.83 28.01
C THR A 73 -20.70 -5.95 28.60
N PRO A 74 -20.55 -6.06 29.92
CA PRO A 74 -19.24 -6.26 30.53
C PRO A 74 -18.70 -7.66 30.20
N THR A 75 -17.50 -7.72 29.63
CA THR A 75 -16.79 -8.93 29.22
C THR A 75 -15.38 -8.99 29.84
N GLY A 76 -14.69 -10.12 29.68
CA GLY A 76 -13.32 -10.32 30.18
C GLY A 76 -13.21 -10.66 31.68
N PHE A 77 -11.97 -10.91 32.13
CA PHE A 77 -11.68 -11.25 33.53
C PHE A 77 -12.04 -10.07 34.45
N LEU A 78 -12.92 -10.31 35.43
CA LEU A 78 -13.47 -9.32 36.36
C LEU A 78 -14.41 -8.26 35.73
N GLY A 79 -14.86 -8.43 34.48
CA GLY A 79 -15.79 -7.47 33.83
C GLY A 79 -15.16 -6.11 33.54
N LEU A 80 -13.85 -6.08 33.30
CA LEU A 80 -13.07 -4.87 33.01
C LEU A 80 -12.96 -4.57 31.51
N SER A 81 -13.76 -5.22 30.67
CA SER A 81 -13.97 -4.86 29.28
C SER A 81 -15.45 -4.59 29.07
N LEU A 82 -15.79 -3.66 28.19
CA LEU A 82 -17.16 -3.37 27.79
C LEU A 82 -17.27 -3.62 26.30
N GLU A 83 -18.14 -4.52 25.88
CA GLU A 83 -18.42 -4.81 24.48
C GLU A 83 -19.74 -4.16 24.08
N TYR A 84 -19.74 -3.42 22.99
CA TYR A 84 -20.92 -2.75 22.44
C TYR A 84 -21.43 -3.57 21.27
N ALA A 85 -22.73 -3.82 21.26
CA ALA A 85 -23.42 -4.42 20.12
C ALA A 85 -24.85 -3.89 20.06
N GLY A 86 -25.36 -3.68 18.85
CA GLY A 86 -26.74 -3.27 18.64
C GLY A 86 -26.87 -2.46 17.35
N GLY A 87 -27.84 -1.56 17.35
CA GLY A 87 -28.23 -0.82 16.18
C GLY A 87 -29.71 -0.52 16.14
N GLY A 88 -30.19 -0.15 14.96
CA GLY A 88 -31.60 -0.02 14.68
C GLY A 88 -31.86 0.82 13.45
N GLU A 89 -33.14 0.98 13.14
CA GLU A 89 -33.59 1.57 11.88
C GLU A 89 -34.22 2.94 12.11
N PHE A 90 -33.87 3.88 11.23
CA PHE A 90 -34.59 5.13 11.06
C PHE A 90 -35.31 5.07 9.71
N GLU A 91 -36.63 5.09 9.76
CA GLU A 91 -37.48 4.98 8.56
C GLU A 91 -37.85 6.37 8.01
N ARG A 92 -37.97 6.47 6.69
CA ARG A 92 -38.45 7.62 5.92
C ARG A 92 -37.79 8.95 6.31
N ILE A 93 -36.47 8.92 6.46
CA ILE A 93 -35.69 10.11 6.72
C ILE A 93 -35.67 10.95 5.43
N GLY A 94 -36.16 12.19 5.50
CA GLY A 94 -36.14 13.10 4.35
C GLY A 94 -34.75 13.65 4.02
N ALA A 95 -34.63 14.31 2.88
CA ALA A 95 -33.41 14.97 2.42
C ALA A 95 -32.73 15.85 3.50
N GLY A 96 -31.40 15.82 3.55
CA GLY A 96 -30.60 16.64 4.46
C GLY A 96 -29.31 15.98 4.93
N ASN A 97 -28.52 16.74 5.68
CA ASN A 97 -27.31 16.25 6.32
C ASN A 97 -27.62 15.73 7.74
N TYR A 98 -27.16 14.52 8.04
CA TYR A 98 -27.46 13.86 9.30
C TYR A 98 -26.21 13.44 10.05
N MET A 99 -26.32 13.43 11.38
CA MET A 99 -25.34 12.89 12.30
C MET A 99 -26.05 12.03 13.33
N VAL A 100 -25.55 10.82 13.53
CA VAL A 100 -26.00 9.93 14.60
C VAL A 100 -25.06 10.08 15.79
N VAL A 101 -25.65 10.28 16.96
CA VAL A 101 -24.93 10.36 18.22
C VAL A 101 -25.48 9.33 19.21
N ILE A 102 -24.61 8.83 20.08
CA ILE A 102 -24.98 7.88 21.13
C ILE A 102 -25.18 8.66 22.43
N SER A 103 -26.26 8.39 23.14
CA SER A 103 -26.54 9.00 24.44
C SER A 103 -26.86 7.94 25.49
N SER A 104 -26.56 8.23 26.76
CA SER A 104 -26.95 7.35 27.87
C SER A 104 -28.22 7.86 28.55
N PRO A 105 -29.18 6.97 28.86
CA PRO A 105 -30.45 7.34 29.46
C PRO A 105 -30.36 7.79 30.94
N THR A 106 -29.20 7.70 31.61
CA THR A 106 -29.09 8.02 33.06
C THR A 106 -28.06 9.11 33.35
N THR A 107 -28.56 10.31 33.66
CA THR A 107 -27.75 11.52 33.89
C THR A 107 -27.29 11.69 35.36
N GLU A 108 -27.66 10.78 36.26
CA GLU A 108 -27.31 10.89 37.69
C GLU A 108 -26.63 9.61 38.19
N GLY A 109 -25.30 9.60 38.17
CA GLY A 109 -24.50 8.53 38.77
C GLY A 109 -23.06 8.45 38.23
N LEU A 110 -22.23 7.65 38.91
CA LEU A 110 -20.83 7.39 38.54
C LEU A 110 -20.69 6.89 37.08
N ILE A 111 -21.74 6.28 36.54
CA ILE A 111 -21.84 5.79 35.16
C ILE A 111 -21.90 6.94 34.13
N GLY A 112 -22.59 8.05 34.41
CA GLY A 112 -22.66 9.21 33.51
C GLY A 112 -21.32 9.95 33.38
N SER A 113 -20.51 9.95 34.45
CA SER A 113 -19.17 10.57 34.45
C SER A 113 -18.08 9.71 33.79
N ILE A 114 -18.23 8.38 33.81
CA ILE A 114 -17.27 7.45 33.19
C ILE A 114 -17.62 7.24 31.72
N LEU A 115 -18.89 7.31 31.31
CA LEU A 115 -19.26 7.14 29.90
C LEU A 115 -18.94 8.36 29.01
N ASN A 116 -18.50 9.48 29.60
CA ASN A 116 -17.83 10.58 28.88
C ASN A 116 -16.40 10.22 28.42
N LEU A 117 -15.97 8.95 28.57
CA LEU A 117 -14.72 8.37 28.08
C LEU A 117 -14.67 8.30 26.54
N ASN A 118 -14.53 9.44 25.87
CA ASN A 118 -13.96 9.54 24.51
C ASN A 118 -14.40 8.41 23.53
N LEU A 119 -15.69 8.06 23.53
CA LEU A 119 -16.25 6.87 22.85
C LEU A 119 -16.04 6.89 21.32
N GLY A 120 -15.69 8.06 20.79
CA GLY A 120 -15.47 8.28 19.36
C GLY A 120 -14.24 7.61 18.75
N THR A 121 -13.44 6.84 19.52
CA THR A 121 -12.26 6.11 19.00
C THR A 121 -12.41 4.59 18.98
N SER A 122 -13.46 4.02 19.57
CA SER A 122 -13.55 2.56 19.79
C SER A 122 -14.93 1.95 19.52
N ILE A 123 -15.88 2.77 19.06
CA ILE A 123 -17.17 2.32 18.55
C ILE A 123 -17.13 2.44 17.02
N SER A 124 -17.43 1.33 16.35
CA SER A 124 -17.73 1.27 14.93
C SER A 124 -19.22 1.43 14.72
N MET A 125 -19.60 2.32 13.80
CA MET A 125 -20.97 2.49 13.34
C MET A 125 -20.98 2.42 11.82
N GLU A 126 -21.85 1.61 11.27
CA GLU A 126 -22.01 1.44 9.83
C GLU A 126 -23.48 1.45 9.44
N VAL A 127 -23.79 1.90 8.23
CA VAL A 127 -25.10 1.62 7.62
C VAL A 127 -25.05 0.19 7.11
N THR A 128 -25.77 -0.72 7.75
CA THR A 128 -25.80 -2.13 7.35
C THR A 128 -26.79 -2.40 6.23
N ASP A 129 -27.82 -1.56 6.12
CA ASP A 129 -28.80 -1.62 5.04
C ASP A 129 -29.43 -0.24 4.82
N SER A 130 -29.87 0.04 3.60
CA SER A 130 -30.60 1.25 3.31
C SER A 130 -31.54 1.11 2.12
N THR A 131 -32.76 1.63 2.31
CA THR A 131 -33.82 1.63 1.29
C THR A 131 -34.10 3.05 0.86
N LYS A 132 -33.87 3.35 -0.42
CA LYS A 132 -34.11 4.70 -0.99
C LYS A 132 -35.49 4.79 -1.65
N TYR A 133 -36.15 5.92 -1.43
CA TYR A 133 -37.42 6.30 -2.05
C TYR A 133 -37.25 7.62 -2.81
N VAL A 134 -37.71 7.67 -4.06
CA VAL A 134 -37.90 8.93 -4.77
C VAL A 134 -39.24 9.50 -4.36
N THR A 135 -39.28 10.77 -3.96
CA THR A 135 -40.49 11.46 -3.51
C THR A 135 -40.78 12.66 -4.39
N GLY A 136 -42.07 12.92 -4.65
CA GLY A 136 -42.50 14.09 -5.41
C GLY A 136 -43.98 14.38 -5.19
N ASN A 137 -44.53 15.32 -5.97
CA ASN A 137 -45.95 15.62 -5.92
C ASN A 137 -46.49 16.00 -7.30
N VAL A 138 -47.41 15.19 -7.83
CA VAL A 138 -47.97 15.41 -9.19
C VAL A 138 -48.85 16.67 -9.32
N LEU A 139 -49.28 17.27 -8.21
CA LEU A 139 -50.16 18.46 -8.17
C LEU A 139 -49.39 19.76 -7.86
N HIS A 140 -48.08 19.70 -7.60
CA HIS A 140 -47.28 20.86 -7.26
C HIS A 140 -46.03 20.91 -8.13
N THR A 141 -45.55 22.11 -8.45
CA THR A 141 -44.22 22.26 -9.03
C THR A 141 -43.18 21.87 -7.98
N ASP A 142 -42.32 20.93 -8.33
CA ASP A 142 -41.20 20.48 -7.53
C ASP A 142 -39.86 21.00 -8.08
N SER A 143 -38.79 20.70 -7.36
CA SER A 143 -37.43 21.20 -7.59
C SER A 143 -36.78 20.66 -8.88
N ASP A 144 -37.27 19.54 -9.40
CA ASP A 144 -36.83 18.87 -10.63
C ASP A 144 -37.50 19.41 -11.90
N GLY A 145 -38.40 20.39 -11.76
CA GLY A 145 -38.92 21.17 -12.86
C GLY A 145 -40.18 20.59 -13.49
N ASP A 146 -40.89 19.68 -12.82
CA ASP A 146 -42.23 19.29 -13.24
C ASP A 146 -43.22 20.44 -13.01
N VAL A 147 -44.17 20.63 -13.94
CA VAL A 147 -45.23 21.62 -13.80
C VAL A 147 -46.43 20.90 -13.20
N GLY A 148 -46.62 21.03 -11.88
CA GLY A 148 -47.77 20.45 -11.21
C GLY A 148 -49.10 20.80 -11.89
N ASP A 149 -50.00 19.82 -11.95
CA ASP A 149 -51.31 20.00 -12.56
C ASP A 149 -52.09 21.17 -11.91
N THR A 150 -52.70 22.03 -12.72
CA THR A 150 -53.41 23.22 -12.23
C THR A 150 -54.94 23.05 -12.25
N GLY A 151 -55.60 23.31 -11.12
CA GLY A 151 -57.06 23.30 -10.99
C GLY A 151 -57.53 23.71 -9.59
N ASN A 152 -58.79 24.10 -9.43
CA ASN A 152 -59.32 24.52 -8.13
C ASN A 152 -59.83 23.31 -7.32
N GLY A 153 -59.17 22.99 -6.21
CA GLY A 153 -59.56 21.89 -5.33
C GLY A 153 -59.43 20.51 -5.98
N ILE A 154 -58.40 20.32 -6.80
CA ILE A 154 -58.11 19.03 -7.43
C ILE A 154 -57.48 18.04 -6.46
N THR A 155 -57.81 16.76 -6.63
CA THR A 155 -57.21 15.64 -5.89
C THR A 155 -56.94 14.48 -6.84
N VAL A 156 -55.92 13.67 -6.57
CA VAL A 156 -55.73 12.40 -7.28
C VAL A 156 -56.80 11.40 -6.80
N SER A 157 -57.61 10.88 -7.72
CA SER A 157 -58.74 9.99 -7.42
C SER A 157 -58.51 8.53 -7.83
N SER A 158 -57.69 8.28 -8.86
CA SER A 158 -57.29 6.92 -9.25
C SER A 158 -55.87 6.85 -9.79
N ILE A 159 -55.26 5.67 -9.66
CA ILE A 159 -53.95 5.33 -10.23
C ILE A 159 -54.04 3.99 -10.94
N GLN A 160 -53.35 3.86 -12.07
CA GLN A 160 -53.37 2.68 -12.92
C GLN A 160 -51.97 2.28 -13.37
N PHE A 161 -51.70 0.97 -13.36
CA PHE A 161 -50.55 0.35 -13.99
C PHE A 161 -51.00 -0.90 -14.76
N GLY A 162 -50.85 -0.89 -16.08
CA GLY A 162 -51.41 -1.95 -16.94
C GLY A 162 -52.92 -2.13 -16.73
N SER A 163 -53.34 -3.31 -16.29
CA SER A 163 -54.74 -3.61 -15.96
C SER A 163 -55.12 -3.37 -14.50
N GLN A 164 -54.16 -3.07 -13.62
CA GLN A 164 -54.42 -2.77 -12.21
C GLN A 164 -54.88 -1.32 -12.08
N ILE A 165 -56.02 -1.11 -11.43
CA ILE A 165 -56.59 0.21 -11.16
C ILE A 165 -56.91 0.27 -9.68
N GLU A 166 -56.41 1.28 -9.00
CA GLU A 166 -56.62 1.51 -7.58
C GLU A 166 -57.26 2.88 -7.33
N THR A 167 -58.14 2.93 -6.33
CA THR A 167 -58.71 4.21 -5.86
C THR A 167 -57.73 4.87 -4.91
N VAL A 168 -57.39 6.13 -5.19
CA VAL A 168 -56.44 6.87 -4.37
C VAL A 168 -57.16 7.53 -3.20
N THR A 169 -56.58 7.42 -2.00
CA THR A 169 -57.15 7.99 -0.77
C THR A 169 -56.15 8.93 -0.09
N ALA A 170 -56.61 9.68 0.92
CA ALA A 170 -55.74 10.53 1.73
C ALA A 170 -54.68 9.73 2.50
N GLY A 171 -54.96 8.46 2.85
CA GLY A 171 -53.98 7.57 3.49
C GLY A 171 -52.93 7.01 2.53
N GLY A 172 -53.10 7.23 1.22
CA GLY A 172 -52.29 6.63 0.18
C GLY A 172 -52.82 5.29 -0.29
N VAL A 173 -52.37 4.89 -1.47
CA VAL A 173 -52.56 3.54 -2.01
C VAL A 173 -51.26 3.08 -2.64
N THR A 174 -50.96 1.79 -2.49
CA THR A 174 -49.80 1.15 -3.07
C THR A 174 -50.18 0.50 -4.40
N ILE A 175 -49.40 0.76 -5.45
CA ILE A 175 -49.52 0.10 -6.74
C ILE A 175 -48.14 -0.42 -7.17
N ASN A 176 -48.09 -1.67 -7.61
CA ASN A 176 -46.84 -2.30 -8.03
C ASN A 176 -46.64 -2.09 -9.53
N GLY A 177 -45.53 -1.46 -9.87
CA GLY A 177 -45.00 -1.45 -11.23
C GLY A 177 -44.30 -2.76 -11.56
N THR A 178 -43.63 -2.80 -12.71
CA THR A 178 -42.80 -3.96 -13.10
C THR A 178 -41.51 -4.00 -12.31
N TYR A 179 -40.96 -2.84 -12.00
CA TYR A 179 -39.60 -2.68 -11.49
C TYR A 179 -39.54 -1.97 -10.15
N GLY A 180 -40.67 -1.48 -9.64
CA GLY A 180 -40.76 -0.89 -8.31
C GLY A 180 -42.19 -0.79 -7.81
N THR A 181 -42.33 -0.14 -6.66
CA THR A 181 -43.59 0.05 -5.97
C THR A 181 -43.82 1.54 -5.75
N LEU A 182 -44.96 2.04 -6.21
CA LEU A 182 -45.40 3.42 -6.03
C LEU A 182 -46.45 3.47 -4.91
N ILE A 183 -46.28 4.41 -3.98
CA ILE A 183 -47.32 4.83 -3.04
C ILE A 183 -47.72 6.23 -3.43
N ILE A 184 -49.00 6.48 -3.72
CA ILE A 184 -49.53 7.80 -4.08
C ILE A 184 -50.74 8.15 -3.22
N LYS A 185 -50.85 9.42 -2.82
CA LYS A 185 -51.94 9.97 -1.98
C LYS A 185 -52.82 10.92 -2.77
N SER A 186 -54.03 11.18 -2.26
CA SER A 186 -55.00 12.06 -2.94
C SER A 186 -54.54 13.53 -3.03
N ASP A 187 -53.58 13.94 -2.21
CA ASP A 187 -52.94 15.27 -2.25
C ASP A 187 -51.82 15.37 -3.31
N GLY A 188 -51.63 14.32 -4.12
CA GLY A 188 -50.62 14.25 -5.16
C GLY A 188 -49.25 13.78 -4.69
N SER A 189 -49.00 13.73 -3.39
CA SER A 189 -47.70 13.28 -2.88
C SER A 189 -47.51 11.79 -3.17
N TYR A 190 -46.30 11.44 -3.60
CA TYR A 190 -45.95 10.05 -3.87
C TYR A 190 -44.55 9.70 -3.37
N SER A 191 -44.33 8.41 -3.16
CA SER A 191 -43.01 7.81 -2.96
C SER A 191 -42.88 6.56 -3.82
N TYR A 192 -41.76 6.41 -4.51
CA TYR A 192 -41.46 5.25 -5.34
C TYR A 192 -40.16 4.58 -4.88
N HIS A 193 -40.19 3.26 -4.79
CA HIS A 193 -39.03 2.42 -4.48
C HIS A 193 -38.80 1.43 -5.62
N ALA A 194 -37.57 1.38 -6.16
CA ALA A 194 -37.19 0.39 -7.16
C ALA A 194 -36.85 -0.95 -6.48
N ASN A 195 -37.39 -2.04 -7.01
CA ASN A 195 -37.19 -3.40 -6.52
C ASN A 195 -35.84 -3.96 -7.04
N GLY A 196 -34.75 -3.50 -6.42
CA GLY A 196 -33.39 -3.91 -6.77
C GLY A 196 -32.91 -3.36 -8.12
N THR A 197 -31.99 -4.08 -8.77
CA THR A 197 -31.27 -3.60 -9.97
C THR A 197 -31.84 -4.08 -11.30
N THR A 198 -32.88 -4.94 -11.28
CA THR A 198 -33.40 -5.59 -12.50
C THR A 198 -34.11 -4.63 -13.47
N GLY A 199 -34.53 -3.46 -12.99
CA GLY A 199 -35.18 -2.43 -13.79
C GLY A 199 -34.26 -1.32 -14.28
N VAL A 200 -32.95 -1.38 -14.01
CA VAL A 200 -32.04 -0.29 -14.37
C VAL A 200 -32.03 -0.06 -15.90
N GLY A 201 -32.14 1.20 -16.31
CA GLY A 201 -32.29 1.63 -17.70
C GLY A 201 -33.73 1.58 -18.23
N GLN A 202 -34.66 1.06 -17.44
CA GLN A 202 -36.09 0.95 -17.78
C GLN A 202 -36.91 1.97 -16.96
N SER A 203 -38.21 2.03 -17.27
CA SER A 203 -39.14 2.90 -16.55
C SER A 203 -40.44 2.19 -16.22
N ASP A 204 -41.02 2.52 -15.06
CA ASP A 204 -42.42 2.24 -14.77
C ASP A 204 -43.27 3.48 -15.09
N VAL A 205 -44.32 3.31 -15.90
CA VAL A 205 -45.23 4.39 -16.31
C VAL A 205 -46.61 4.15 -15.69
N PHE A 206 -46.99 5.01 -14.76
CA PHE A 206 -48.29 4.96 -14.08
C PHE A 206 -49.22 6.01 -14.64
N THR A 207 -50.47 5.67 -14.92
CA THR A 207 -51.50 6.65 -15.32
C THR A 207 -52.30 7.06 -14.10
N TYR A 208 -52.29 8.34 -13.73
CA TYR A 208 -53.11 8.87 -12.65
C TYR A 208 -54.25 9.74 -13.17
N THR A 209 -55.33 9.81 -12.40
CA THR A 209 -56.49 10.64 -12.69
C THR A 209 -56.69 11.64 -11.56
N ILE A 210 -56.79 12.91 -11.91
CA ILE A 210 -57.19 13.97 -10.99
C ILE A 210 -58.68 14.24 -11.11
N THR A 211 -59.29 14.73 -10.03
CA THR A 211 -60.71 15.11 -9.98
C THR A 211 -60.87 16.44 -9.27
N ASP A 212 -61.62 17.37 -9.85
CA ASP A 212 -61.94 18.66 -9.25
C ASP A 212 -63.10 18.57 -8.24
N GLY A 213 -63.35 19.64 -7.49
CA GLY A 213 -64.45 19.69 -6.51
C GLY A 213 -65.87 19.59 -7.11
N LEU A 214 -66.01 19.63 -8.45
CA LEU A 214 -67.26 19.45 -9.18
C LEU A 214 -67.39 18.05 -9.81
N GLY A 215 -66.36 17.21 -9.68
CA GLY A 215 -66.33 15.84 -10.20
C GLY A 215 -65.80 15.71 -11.63
N HIS A 216 -65.25 16.75 -12.24
CA HIS A 216 -64.58 16.63 -13.54
C HIS A 216 -63.22 15.95 -13.39
N THR A 217 -62.87 15.09 -14.34
CA THR A 217 -61.65 14.29 -14.28
C THR A 217 -60.70 14.57 -15.45
N SER A 218 -59.40 14.50 -15.19
CA SER A 218 -58.35 14.49 -16.22
C SER A 218 -57.31 13.43 -15.87
N SER A 219 -56.66 12.83 -16.87
CA SER A 219 -55.64 11.80 -16.65
C SER A 219 -54.35 12.13 -17.40
N THR A 220 -53.23 11.78 -16.79
CA THR A 220 -51.88 11.86 -17.38
C THR A 220 -50.99 10.79 -16.74
N THR A 221 -49.69 10.77 -17.09
CA THR A 221 -48.75 9.75 -16.64
C THR A 221 -47.68 10.29 -15.69
N LEU A 222 -47.38 9.53 -14.64
CA LEU A 222 -46.18 9.65 -13.81
C LEU A 222 -45.18 8.57 -14.25
N THR A 223 -44.01 8.99 -14.72
CA THR A 223 -42.97 8.09 -15.23
C THR A 223 -41.81 8.02 -14.24
N MET A 224 -41.50 6.81 -13.77
CA MET A 224 -40.38 6.55 -12.88
C MET A 224 -39.24 5.90 -13.67
N ASN A 225 -38.21 6.69 -14.00
CA ASN A 225 -36.99 6.17 -14.64
C ASN A 225 -36.09 5.54 -13.59
N ILE A 226 -35.57 4.35 -13.88
CA ILE A 226 -34.73 3.61 -12.95
C ILE A 226 -33.29 3.72 -13.42
N GLU A 227 -32.53 4.52 -12.70
CA GLU A 227 -31.15 4.82 -13.05
C GLU A 227 -30.17 3.91 -12.31
N SER A 228 -29.02 3.65 -12.93
CA SER A 228 -27.90 3.01 -12.26
C SER A 228 -27.20 4.03 -11.38
N THR A 229 -26.63 3.57 -10.27
CA THR A 229 -25.50 4.32 -9.71
C THR A 229 -24.33 4.25 -10.70
N PRO A 230 -23.68 5.40 -11.02
CA PRO A 230 -22.46 5.38 -11.81
C PRO A 230 -21.35 4.68 -11.01
N PRO A 231 -20.36 4.10 -11.69
CA PRO A 231 -19.19 3.59 -11.01
C PRO A 231 -18.42 4.75 -10.39
N VAL A 232 -17.85 4.51 -9.23
CA VAL A 232 -16.95 5.45 -8.56
C VAL A 232 -15.64 4.72 -8.34
N ALA A 233 -14.60 5.18 -9.03
CA ALA A 233 -13.22 4.76 -8.81
C ALA A 233 -12.51 5.84 -7.98
N VAL A 234 -11.72 5.41 -7.00
CA VAL A 234 -10.93 6.26 -6.12
C VAL A 234 -9.47 5.85 -6.25
N ASP A 235 -8.57 6.84 -6.41
CA ASP A 235 -7.15 6.56 -6.57
C ASP A 235 -6.59 5.71 -5.41
N ASP A 236 -6.13 4.49 -5.74
CA ASP A 236 -5.47 3.60 -4.80
C ASP A 236 -3.97 3.89 -4.70
N ILE A 237 -3.47 3.97 -3.47
CA ILE A 237 -2.06 4.28 -3.20
C ILE A 237 -1.42 3.19 -2.35
N ALA A 238 -0.61 2.36 -2.99
CA ALA A 238 0.33 1.50 -2.29
C ALA A 238 1.65 2.23 -2.05
N SER A 239 2.19 2.14 -0.83
CA SER A 239 3.51 2.67 -0.48
C SER A 239 4.45 1.54 -0.11
N LEU A 240 5.63 1.55 -0.72
CA LEU A 240 6.70 0.59 -0.44
C LEU A 240 7.95 1.33 0.03
N SER A 241 8.43 1.01 1.23
CA SER A 241 9.74 1.45 1.69
C SER A 241 10.81 0.50 1.16
N ALA A 242 11.24 0.73 -0.08
CA ALA A 242 12.22 -0.12 -0.74
C ALA A 242 13.57 -0.09 0.00
N ALA A 243 14.03 -1.26 0.42
CA ALA A 243 15.40 -1.44 0.85
C ALA A 243 16.34 -1.25 -0.34
N THR A 244 17.49 -0.64 -0.10
CA THR A 244 18.52 -0.42 -1.11
C THR A 244 19.81 -1.13 -0.72
N ALA A 245 20.59 -1.48 -1.73
CA ALA A 245 21.93 -2.04 -1.56
C ALA A 245 22.89 -1.31 -2.51
N MET A 246 24.12 -1.08 -2.05
CA MET A 246 25.17 -0.53 -2.90
C MET A 246 25.60 -1.59 -3.91
N GLN A 247 25.96 -1.16 -5.13
CA GLN A 247 26.48 -2.09 -6.13
C GLN A 247 27.89 -2.56 -5.76
N SER A 248 28.13 -3.88 -5.83
CA SER A 248 29.44 -4.48 -5.57
C SER A 248 29.96 -5.31 -6.73
N VAL A 249 31.26 -5.27 -7.00
CA VAL A 249 31.93 -6.10 -8.01
C VAL A 249 33.30 -6.58 -7.52
N THR A 250 33.75 -7.75 -8.01
CA THR A 250 35.11 -8.21 -7.77
C THR A 250 36.10 -7.23 -8.38
N TRP A 251 37.02 -6.73 -7.56
CA TRP A 251 38.04 -5.77 -7.95
C TRP A 251 39.43 -6.39 -7.92
N THR A 252 40.23 -6.08 -8.94
CA THR A 252 41.63 -6.51 -9.03
C THR A 252 42.48 -5.40 -9.61
N GLN A 253 43.60 -5.10 -8.96
CA GLN A 253 44.60 -4.17 -9.46
C GLN A 253 45.85 -4.93 -9.88
N SER A 254 46.22 -4.75 -11.14
CA SER A 254 47.49 -5.23 -11.66
C SER A 254 48.63 -4.40 -11.07
N VAL A 255 49.65 -5.06 -10.52
CA VAL A 255 50.79 -4.40 -9.85
C VAL A 255 52.13 -4.92 -10.41
N SER A 256 52.33 -4.76 -11.72
CA SER A 256 53.51 -5.26 -12.42
C SER A 256 54.84 -4.73 -11.88
N ASN A 257 54.88 -3.47 -11.42
CA ASN A 257 56.11 -2.86 -10.90
C ASN A 257 56.54 -3.41 -9.53
N LEU A 258 55.70 -4.22 -8.88
CA LEU A 258 56.07 -4.96 -7.68
C LEU A 258 56.84 -6.25 -7.99
N ALA A 259 56.86 -6.68 -9.25
CA ALA A 259 57.52 -7.91 -9.64
C ALA A 259 59.04 -7.83 -9.48
N VAL A 260 59.63 -8.94 -9.04
CA VAL A 260 61.07 -9.14 -8.94
C VAL A 260 61.42 -10.31 -9.84
N PRO A 261 61.94 -10.08 -11.05
CA PRO A 261 62.26 -11.20 -11.95
C PRO A 261 63.69 -11.73 -11.70
N ASN A 262 63.82 -13.05 -11.78
CA ASN A 262 65.05 -13.83 -11.92
C ASN A 262 66.26 -13.32 -11.11
N THR A 263 66.04 -13.05 -9.82
CA THR A 263 67.08 -12.50 -8.96
C THR A 263 67.89 -13.63 -8.34
N ALA A 264 69.19 -13.65 -8.66
CA ALA A 264 70.11 -14.68 -8.17
C ALA A 264 70.62 -14.37 -6.75
N VAL A 265 70.74 -15.40 -5.93
CA VAL A 265 71.29 -15.36 -4.57
C VAL A 265 72.29 -16.50 -4.42
N ALA A 266 73.50 -16.18 -3.96
CA ALA A 266 74.55 -17.17 -3.75
C ALA A 266 74.21 -18.12 -2.58
N ALA A 267 74.83 -19.30 -2.56
CA ALA A 267 74.65 -20.25 -1.47
C ALA A 267 75.13 -19.68 -0.13
N ASN A 268 74.36 -19.93 0.94
CA ASN A 268 74.56 -19.42 2.29
C ASN A 268 74.69 -17.89 2.36
N ALA A 269 73.96 -17.17 1.50
CA ALA A 269 73.98 -15.71 1.43
C ALA A 269 72.57 -15.13 1.55
N THR A 270 72.52 -13.85 1.93
CA THR A 270 71.30 -13.04 1.91
C THR A 270 71.41 -12.02 0.79
N SER A 271 70.35 -11.87 0.00
CA SER A 271 70.28 -10.85 -1.05
C SER A 271 70.40 -9.44 -0.46
N ALA A 272 70.79 -8.47 -1.28
CA ALA A 272 70.55 -7.07 -0.92
C ALA A 272 69.05 -6.84 -0.68
N ALA A 273 68.72 -5.89 0.20
CA ALA A 273 67.34 -5.48 0.41
C ALA A 273 66.78 -4.94 -0.90
N LYS A 274 65.64 -5.48 -1.32
CA LYS A 274 64.92 -5.03 -2.50
C LYS A 274 63.64 -4.38 -2.08
N VAL A 275 63.41 -3.16 -2.59
CA VAL A 275 62.16 -2.41 -2.38
C VAL A 275 61.53 -2.19 -3.75
N THR A 276 60.30 -2.65 -3.91
CA THR A 276 59.46 -2.34 -5.08
C THR A 276 58.23 -1.58 -4.62
N SER A 277 57.70 -0.70 -5.47
CA SER A 277 56.49 0.06 -5.17
C SER A 277 55.66 0.31 -6.43
N GLN A 278 54.35 0.42 -6.25
CA GLN A 278 53.41 0.75 -7.30
C GLN A 278 52.32 1.65 -6.74
N ASN A 279 52.06 2.73 -7.45
CA ASN A 279 50.93 3.61 -7.17
C ASN A 279 49.68 3.09 -7.87
N PHE A 280 48.53 3.20 -7.22
CA PHE A 280 47.21 2.95 -7.80
C PHE A 280 46.18 3.88 -7.18
N THR A 281 45.05 4.07 -7.86
CA THR A 281 44.00 5.00 -7.43
C THR A 281 42.69 4.23 -7.32
N ILE A 282 41.97 4.45 -6.21
CA ILE A 282 40.55 4.11 -6.11
C ILE A 282 39.77 5.35 -6.55
N ALA A 283 38.96 5.22 -7.60
CA ALA A 283 38.24 6.36 -8.17
C ALA A 283 37.22 6.96 -7.17
N GLU A 284 36.89 8.24 -7.35
CA GLU A 284 35.80 8.88 -6.63
C GLU A 284 34.48 8.09 -6.74
N GLY A 285 33.68 8.10 -5.68
CA GLY A 285 32.44 7.33 -5.59
C GLY A 285 32.64 5.82 -5.45
N ARG A 286 33.85 5.36 -5.08
CA ARG A 286 34.18 3.95 -4.89
C ARG A 286 34.94 3.67 -3.60
N GLU A 287 34.78 2.45 -3.11
CA GLU A 287 35.47 1.88 -1.95
C GLU A 287 35.86 0.44 -2.27
N VAL A 288 36.96 -0.08 -1.71
CA VAL A 288 37.32 -1.50 -1.81
C VAL A 288 37.35 -2.14 -0.44
N ASP A 289 36.43 -3.07 -0.23
CA ASP A 289 36.31 -3.90 0.96
C ASP A 289 37.11 -5.20 0.85
N ASN A 290 37.47 -5.76 2.01
CA ASN A 290 38.18 -7.03 2.14
C ASN A 290 39.44 -7.11 1.25
N ALA A 291 40.18 -5.99 1.17
CA ALA A 291 41.38 -5.91 0.36
C ALA A 291 42.42 -6.96 0.80
N SER A 292 43.06 -7.59 -0.17
CA SER A 292 44.10 -8.59 0.05
C SER A 292 45.20 -8.47 -1.00
N ILE A 293 46.40 -8.88 -0.61
CA ILE A 293 47.57 -8.90 -1.49
C ILE A 293 47.97 -10.35 -1.67
N LYS A 294 47.85 -10.86 -2.89
CA LYS A 294 48.32 -12.18 -3.25
C LYS A 294 49.74 -12.07 -3.81
N LEU A 295 50.65 -12.83 -3.25
CA LEU A 295 52.06 -12.91 -3.64
C LEU A 295 52.36 -14.32 -4.13
N ASN A 296 53.04 -14.43 -5.27
CA ASN A 296 53.53 -15.72 -5.75
C ASN A 296 55.05 -15.62 -5.89
N LEU A 297 55.74 -16.47 -5.15
CA LEU A 297 57.17 -16.69 -5.19
C LEU A 297 57.43 -17.94 -6.02
N SER A 298 58.39 -17.87 -6.93
CA SER A 298 58.95 -19.05 -7.57
C SER A 298 60.45 -18.99 -7.51
N GLY A 299 61.11 -20.14 -7.45
CA GLY A 299 62.55 -20.21 -7.52
C GLY A 299 63.02 -21.38 -8.35
N THR A 300 64.27 -21.25 -8.81
CA THR A 300 65.00 -22.33 -9.46
C THR A 300 66.41 -22.43 -8.91
N SER A 301 66.97 -23.65 -8.84
CA SER A 301 68.35 -23.87 -8.45
C SER A 301 69.04 -24.85 -9.40
N SER A 302 70.36 -24.77 -9.52
CA SER A 302 71.15 -25.78 -10.25
C SER A 302 71.44 -27.03 -9.42
N SER A 303 71.00 -27.06 -8.15
CA SER A 303 71.12 -28.19 -7.22
C SER A 303 69.80 -28.93 -7.07
N THR A 304 69.81 -30.13 -6.48
CA THR A 304 68.59 -30.90 -6.18
C THR A 304 67.89 -30.47 -4.88
N LEU A 305 68.38 -29.41 -4.24
CA LEU A 305 67.83 -28.85 -3.01
C LEU A 305 67.56 -27.37 -3.21
N LEU A 306 66.31 -26.94 -3.08
CA LEU A 306 65.96 -25.54 -2.86
C LEU A 306 65.80 -25.32 -1.36
N ASN A 307 66.44 -24.26 -0.88
CA ASN A 307 66.29 -23.83 0.50
C ASN A 307 66.46 -22.31 0.51
N GLY A 308 65.35 -21.58 0.51
CA GLY A 308 65.34 -20.13 0.51
C GLY A 308 64.18 -19.54 1.29
N ASP A 309 64.47 -18.62 2.19
CA ASP A 309 63.46 -17.88 2.96
C ASP A 309 63.40 -16.43 2.48
N LEU A 310 62.22 -16.03 2.00
CA LEU A 310 61.92 -14.66 1.63
C LEU A 310 61.23 -13.97 2.82
N LEU A 311 61.95 -13.05 3.46
CA LEU A 311 61.47 -12.29 4.61
C LEU A 311 61.43 -10.80 4.31
N GLY A 312 60.40 -10.11 4.80
CA GLY A 312 60.24 -8.70 4.52
C GLY A 312 59.03 -8.06 5.18
N THR A 313 58.61 -6.94 4.61
CA THR A 313 57.45 -6.16 5.04
C THR A 313 56.71 -5.67 3.80
N VAL A 314 55.39 -5.70 3.86
CA VAL A 314 54.50 -5.11 2.88
C VAL A 314 53.80 -3.94 3.53
N THR A 315 53.79 -2.78 2.87
CA THR A 315 53.23 -1.54 3.40
C THR A 315 52.34 -0.88 2.36
N LEU A 316 51.13 -0.52 2.76
CA LEU A 316 50.21 0.28 1.96
C LEU A 316 50.09 1.68 2.58
N VAL A 317 50.28 2.70 1.75
CA VAL A 317 50.19 4.12 2.12
C VAL A 317 49.07 4.76 1.31
N HIS A 318 48.20 5.54 1.97
CA HIS A 318 47.23 6.42 1.35
C HIS A 318 47.77 7.85 1.33
N HIS A 319 47.71 8.50 0.18
CA HIS A 319 48.15 9.88 -0.01
C HIS A 319 46.94 10.81 0.10
N VAL A 320 46.85 11.55 1.20
CA VAL A 320 45.70 12.42 1.50
C VAL A 320 46.09 13.88 1.54
N MET A 321 45.22 14.76 1.02
CA MET A 321 45.40 16.20 1.13
C MET A 321 44.89 16.70 2.49
N VAL A 322 45.78 17.23 3.32
CA VAL A 322 45.44 17.83 4.62
C VAL A 322 45.88 19.30 4.61
N GLY A 323 44.90 20.22 4.63
CA GLY A 323 45.20 21.66 4.62
C GLY A 323 45.96 22.15 3.38
N GLY A 324 45.78 21.49 2.23
CA GLY A 324 46.49 21.81 0.99
C GLY A 324 47.87 21.15 0.83
N VAL A 325 48.26 20.27 1.74
CA VAL A 325 49.54 19.52 1.70
C VAL A 325 49.27 18.03 1.57
N MET A 326 49.92 17.36 0.61
CA MET A 326 49.90 15.89 0.49
C MET A 326 50.59 15.27 1.70
N THR A 327 49.87 14.40 2.40
CA THR A 327 50.33 13.70 3.60
C THR A 327 50.19 12.19 3.40
N ASP A 328 51.24 11.45 3.72
CA ASP A 328 51.28 9.99 3.61
C ASP A 328 50.78 9.36 4.91
N VAL A 329 49.75 8.52 4.80
CA VAL A 329 49.18 7.77 5.92
C VAL A 329 49.36 6.28 5.66
N THR A 330 50.11 5.59 6.51
CA THR A 330 50.20 4.12 6.44
C THR A 330 48.87 3.52 6.86
N VAL A 331 48.15 2.92 5.91
CA VAL A 331 46.83 2.30 6.14
C VAL A 331 46.95 0.84 6.55
N TRP A 332 48.02 0.17 6.11
CA TRP A 332 48.27 -1.21 6.48
C TRP A 332 49.75 -1.55 6.36
N THR A 333 50.23 -2.41 7.27
CA THR A 333 51.56 -3.00 7.18
C THR A 333 51.51 -4.44 7.69
N GLY A 334 52.24 -5.33 7.04
CA GLY A 334 52.27 -6.75 7.41
C GLY A 334 53.63 -7.39 7.15
N PRO A 335 54.00 -8.41 7.94
CA PRO A 335 55.21 -9.18 7.67
C PRO A 335 55.04 -9.99 6.38
N LEU A 336 56.13 -10.09 5.61
CA LEU A 336 56.25 -11.03 4.49
C LEU A 336 57.11 -12.20 4.95
N SER A 337 56.60 -13.42 4.78
CA SER A 337 57.34 -14.66 4.98
C SER A 337 56.87 -15.66 3.94
N MET A 338 57.79 -16.13 3.10
CA MET A 338 57.56 -17.16 2.08
C MET A 338 58.79 -18.05 2.05
N ALA A 339 58.63 -19.32 1.70
CA ALA A 339 59.75 -20.28 1.67
C ALA A 339 59.80 -21.03 0.33
N LEU A 340 61.01 -21.40 -0.08
CA LEU A 340 61.30 -22.32 -1.16
C LEU A 340 62.08 -23.48 -0.54
N ASP A 341 61.36 -24.48 -0.05
CA ASP A 341 61.89 -25.55 0.80
C ASP A 341 61.74 -26.94 0.18
N ASP A 342 61.32 -27.04 -1.09
CA ASP A 342 61.13 -28.34 -1.73
C ASP A 342 62.46 -29.12 -1.88
N ILE A 343 62.39 -30.38 -1.47
CA ILE A 343 63.49 -31.35 -1.58
C ILE A 343 63.15 -32.25 -2.75
N ALA A 344 63.86 -32.06 -3.86
CA ALA A 344 63.62 -32.86 -5.04
C ALA A 344 64.14 -34.30 -4.85
N ILE A 345 63.25 -35.20 -4.41
CA ILE A 345 63.48 -36.66 -4.45
C ILE A 345 63.61 -37.16 -5.92
N PHE A 346 63.15 -36.36 -6.90
CA PHE A 346 63.12 -36.72 -8.33
C PHE A 346 63.76 -35.69 -9.28
N GLY A 347 64.65 -34.81 -8.79
CA GLY A 347 65.41 -33.90 -9.65
C GLY A 347 64.67 -32.65 -10.16
N SER A 348 63.56 -32.24 -9.54
CA SER A 348 62.99 -30.90 -9.73
C SER A 348 64.02 -29.84 -9.33
N THR A 349 64.23 -28.87 -10.21
CA THR A 349 65.09 -27.71 -9.97
C THR A 349 64.28 -26.46 -9.66
N ALA A 350 62.95 -26.59 -9.46
CA ALA A 350 62.03 -25.47 -9.28
C ALA A 350 61.05 -25.70 -8.12
N ASP A 351 60.65 -24.63 -7.46
CA ASP A 351 59.68 -24.60 -6.37
C ASP A 351 58.86 -23.29 -6.40
N THR A 352 57.67 -23.30 -5.80
CA THR A 352 56.77 -22.15 -5.74
C THR A 352 56.05 -22.07 -4.39
N ASP A 353 55.91 -20.86 -3.87
CA ASP A 353 55.09 -20.57 -2.70
C ASP A 353 54.10 -19.44 -3.01
N THR A 354 52.91 -19.49 -2.41
CA THR A 354 51.86 -18.51 -2.61
C THR A 354 51.28 -18.09 -1.27
N VAL A 355 51.34 -16.79 -1.00
CA VAL A 355 50.81 -16.21 0.23
C VAL A 355 49.75 -15.17 -0.11
N THR A 356 48.63 -15.21 0.59
CA THR A 356 47.61 -14.15 0.57
C THR A 356 47.65 -13.40 1.89
N LEU A 357 48.02 -12.13 1.83
CA LEU A 357 48.00 -11.22 2.97
C LEU A 357 46.64 -10.54 3.01
N ASN A 358 45.76 -10.99 3.90
CA ASN A 358 44.51 -10.32 4.17
C ASN A 358 44.81 -9.03 4.93
N MET A 359 44.35 -7.89 4.40
CA MET A 359 44.62 -6.61 5.02
C MET A 359 43.68 -6.42 6.20
N VAL A 360 44.20 -6.63 7.41
CA VAL A 360 43.47 -6.47 8.67
C VAL A 360 44.28 -5.63 9.67
N ASN A 361 43.60 -4.76 10.41
CA ASN A 361 44.17 -3.98 11.52
C ASN A 361 43.45 -4.39 12.81
N GLY A 362 44.15 -5.09 13.71
CA GLY A 362 43.55 -5.57 14.97
C GLY A 362 42.37 -6.54 14.77
N GLY A 363 42.34 -7.28 13.66
CA GLY A 363 41.26 -8.20 13.30
C GLY A 363 40.13 -7.57 12.47
N ILE A 364 40.13 -6.25 12.27
CA ILE A 364 39.16 -5.56 11.41
C ILE A 364 39.70 -5.49 9.98
N PRO A 365 38.94 -5.94 8.96
CA PRO A 365 39.32 -5.77 7.56
C PRO A 365 39.57 -4.30 7.22
N VAL A 366 40.65 -4.04 6.48
CA VAL A 366 40.95 -2.70 5.96
C VAL A 366 40.04 -2.41 4.78
N GLN A 367 39.39 -1.24 4.83
CA GLN A 367 38.61 -0.68 3.74
C GLN A 367 39.43 0.41 3.05
N LEU A 368 39.47 0.40 1.73
CA LEU A 368 40.19 1.39 0.92
C LEU A 368 39.18 2.35 0.30
N ALA A 369 39.06 3.55 0.88
CA ALA A 369 38.26 4.62 0.31
C ALA A 369 38.86 5.17 -1.00
N ALA A 370 38.09 5.96 -1.74
CA ALA A 370 38.58 6.74 -2.88
C ALA A 370 39.85 7.53 -2.53
N GLY A 371 40.83 7.52 -3.44
CA GLY A 371 42.11 8.19 -3.26
C GLY A 371 43.30 7.47 -3.88
N ASP A 372 44.47 8.09 -3.75
CA ASP A 372 45.74 7.62 -4.31
C ASP A 372 46.53 6.82 -3.29
N TYR A 373 46.99 5.63 -3.66
CA TYR A 373 47.72 4.73 -2.78
C TYR A 373 49.07 4.33 -3.37
N THR A 374 50.05 4.07 -2.50
CA THR A 374 51.30 3.38 -2.84
C THR A 374 51.38 2.07 -2.06
N LEU A 375 51.43 0.96 -2.79
CA LEU A 375 51.80 -0.35 -2.22
C LEU A 375 53.30 -0.55 -2.40
N SER A 376 54.00 -0.92 -1.32
CA SER A 376 55.42 -1.24 -1.36
C SER A 376 55.72 -2.58 -0.70
N ILE A 377 56.66 -3.32 -1.29
CA ILE A 377 57.21 -4.56 -0.75
C ILE A 377 58.71 -4.35 -0.55
N SER A 378 59.17 -4.54 0.69
CA SER A 378 60.58 -4.52 1.05
C SER A 378 60.99 -5.88 1.58
N HIS A 379 61.97 -6.54 0.96
CA HIS A 379 62.37 -7.89 1.37
C HIS A 379 63.83 -8.21 1.12
N THR A 380 64.26 -9.32 1.72
CA THR A 380 65.52 -10.01 1.45
C THR A 380 65.24 -11.50 1.27
N MET A 381 66.01 -12.16 0.41
CA MET A 381 66.01 -13.61 0.25
C MET A 381 67.26 -14.18 0.92
N HIS A 382 67.09 -15.04 1.92
CA HIS A 382 68.18 -15.85 2.48
C HIS A 382 68.20 -17.20 1.78
N ALA A 383 69.32 -17.59 1.19
CA ALA A 383 69.41 -18.83 0.42
C ALA A 383 70.45 -19.77 1.04
N GLY A 384 70.02 -20.96 1.47
CA GLY A 384 70.91 -22.03 1.91
C GLY A 384 71.67 -22.67 0.73
N THR A 385 71.04 -22.77 -0.43
CA THR A 385 71.66 -23.17 -1.71
C THR A 385 71.58 -22.04 -2.73
N ALA A 386 72.47 -22.04 -3.72
CA ALA A 386 72.45 -20.99 -4.75
C ALA A 386 71.17 -21.12 -5.60
N LEU A 387 70.38 -20.05 -5.70
CA LEU A 387 69.08 -20.05 -6.38
C LEU A 387 68.82 -18.75 -7.14
N SER A 388 67.86 -18.77 -8.05
CA SER A 388 67.22 -17.60 -8.64
C SER A 388 65.75 -17.59 -8.26
N TYR A 389 65.20 -16.42 -7.93
CA TYR A 389 63.77 -16.31 -7.58
C TYR A 389 63.04 -15.26 -8.40
N ASN A 390 61.72 -15.45 -8.52
CA ASN A 390 60.76 -14.48 -9.02
C ASN A 390 59.71 -14.19 -7.95
N LEU A 391 59.38 -12.92 -7.73
CA LEU A 391 58.23 -12.52 -6.92
C LEU A 391 57.23 -11.78 -7.82
N SER A 392 55.95 -12.11 -7.69
CA SER A 392 54.84 -11.38 -8.31
C SER A 392 53.81 -11.04 -7.25
N ALA A 393 53.05 -9.96 -7.47
CA ALA A 393 51.98 -9.53 -6.59
C ALA A 393 50.72 -9.16 -7.38
N SER A 394 49.57 -9.26 -6.74
CA SER A 394 48.28 -8.71 -7.19
C SER A 394 47.49 -8.22 -5.99
N VAL A 395 46.76 -7.12 -6.14
CA VAL A 395 45.82 -6.65 -5.11
C VAL A 395 44.40 -6.98 -5.57
N ALA A 396 43.58 -7.49 -4.66
CA ALA A 396 42.19 -7.84 -4.95
C ALA A 396 41.29 -7.46 -3.77
N GLY A 397 40.00 -7.25 -4.05
CA GLY A 397 38.97 -6.98 -3.04
C GLY A 397 37.58 -6.95 -3.66
N THR A 398 36.62 -6.43 -2.92
CA THR A 398 35.26 -6.16 -3.40
C THR A 398 35.10 -4.66 -3.54
N GLU A 399 35.01 -4.16 -4.77
CA GLU A 399 34.72 -2.74 -5.00
C GLU A 399 33.24 -2.48 -4.82
N ILE A 400 32.92 -1.45 -4.03
CA ILE A 400 31.60 -0.94 -3.77
C ILE A 400 31.48 0.43 -4.45
N LEU A 401 30.44 0.62 -5.26
CA LEU A 401 30.09 1.95 -5.79
C LEU A 401 29.24 2.67 -4.75
N THR A 402 29.77 3.76 -4.18
CA THR A 402 29.13 4.47 -3.07
C THR A 402 27.98 5.36 -3.50
N ASP A 403 27.98 5.77 -4.76
CA ASP A 403 26.99 6.70 -5.29
C ASP A 403 25.78 5.96 -5.90
N ALA A 404 25.95 4.68 -6.25
CA ALA A 404 24.90 3.89 -6.91
C ALA A 404 24.18 2.98 -5.90
N HIS A 405 22.92 3.31 -5.63
CA HIS A 405 22.03 2.48 -4.83
C HIS A 405 21.05 1.72 -5.72
N LEU A 406 21.00 0.41 -5.53
CA LEU A 406 20.10 -0.48 -6.26
C LEU A 406 18.97 -0.92 -5.34
N THR A 407 17.76 -1.02 -5.87
CA THR A 407 16.62 -1.59 -5.15
C THR A 407 16.86 -3.05 -4.80
N VAL A 408 16.41 -3.46 -3.63
CA VAL A 408 16.23 -4.87 -3.29
C VAL A 408 14.80 -5.24 -3.63
N GLY A 409 14.61 -6.41 -4.25
CA GLY A 409 13.27 -6.87 -4.63
C GLY A 409 12.35 -6.95 -3.41
N GLN A 410 11.23 -6.25 -3.47
CA GLN A 410 10.22 -6.18 -2.40
C GLN A 410 8.82 -6.08 -2.97
N SER A 411 7.82 -6.48 -2.18
CA SER A 411 6.43 -6.53 -2.61
C SER A 411 5.52 -5.76 -1.67
N VAL A 412 4.44 -5.23 -2.22
CA VAL A 412 3.30 -4.70 -1.47
C VAL A 412 2.03 -5.38 -1.98
N VAL A 413 1.10 -5.64 -1.06
CA VAL A 413 -0.22 -6.21 -1.36
C VAL A 413 -1.29 -5.19 -1.04
N GLY A 414 -2.40 -5.24 -1.78
CA GLY A 414 -3.55 -4.37 -1.58
C GLY A 414 -4.75 -4.89 -2.36
N ASN A 415 -5.80 -4.08 -2.43
CA ASN A 415 -7.02 -4.43 -3.13
C ASN A 415 -7.81 -3.19 -3.52
N ILE A 416 -7.86 -2.92 -4.82
CA ILE A 416 -8.51 -1.73 -5.40
C ILE A 416 -10.02 -1.66 -5.14
N LEU A 417 -10.65 -2.74 -4.66
CA LEU A 417 -12.10 -2.81 -4.47
C LEU A 417 -12.56 -2.69 -3.01
N ASP A 418 -11.66 -2.82 -2.02
CA ASP A 418 -12.05 -2.81 -0.59
C ASP A 418 -11.74 -1.49 0.13
N GLY A 419 -11.06 -0.56 -0.55
CA GLY A 419 -10.74 0.77 -0.05
C GLY A 419 -9.59 0.81 0.95
N SER A 420 -8.93 -0.32 1.24
CA SER A 420 -7.79 -0.38 2.16
C SER A 420 -6.61 0.50 1.72
N ASP A 421 -6.51 0.78 0.43
CA ASP A 421 -5.53 1.62 -0.27
C ASP A 421 -6.08 2.98 -0.73
N ALA A 422 -7.34 3.29 -0.41
CA ALA A 422 -8.03 4.54 -0.76
C ALA A 422 -8.62 5.25 0.49
N ASN A 423 -7.84 5.31 1.59
CA ASN A 423 -8.24 5.91 2.87
C ASN A 423 -9.58 5.36 3.43
N GLY A 424 -9.87 4.08 3.17
CA GLY A 424 -11.10 3.41 3.60
C GLY A 424 -12.31 3.67 2.70
N THR A 425 -12.13 4.24 1.50
CA THR A 425 -13.21 4.43 0.52
C THR A 425 -13.14 3.34 -0.54
N PRO A 426 -14.04 2.35 -0.57
CA PRO A 426 -14.02 1.31 -1.58
C PRO A 426 -14.48 1.82 -2.94
N ASP A 427 -13.92 1.23 -4.00
CA ASP A 427 -14.44 1.39 -5.34
C ASP A 427 -15.80 0.72 -5.51
N THR A 428 -16.66 1.34 -6.31
CA THR A 428 -17.95 0.76 -6.68
C THR A 428 -18.04 0.65 -8.20
N LEU A 429 -18.30 -0.56 -8.69
CA LEU A 429 -18.52 -0.80 -10.11
C LEU A 429 -19.90 -0.25 -10.57
N GLY A 430 -20.82 -0.01 -9.64
CA GLY A 430 -22.20 0.38 -9.97
C GLY A 430 -23.02 -0.78 -10.55
N SER A 431 -24.34 -0.63 -10.58
CA SER A 431 -25.28 -1.73 -10.85
C SER A 431 -25.30 -2.26 -12.30
N LEU A 432 -24.75 -1.51 -13.26
CA LEU A 432 -24.71 -1.88 -14.69
C LEU A 432 -23.37 -2.41 -15.18
N HIS A 433 -22.30 -2.33 -14.38
CA HIS A 433 -20.98 -2.70 -14.87
C HIS A 433 -20.70 -4.17 -14.56
N SER A 434 -20.27 -4.88 -15.58
CA SER A 434 -19.95 -6.30 -15.48
C SER A 434 -18.51 -6.55 -15.01
N GLY A 435 -17.74 -5.48 -14.74
CA GLY A 435 -16.39 -5.58 -14.25
C GLY A 435 -15.55 -4.32 -14.47
N PHE A 436 -14.23 -4.50 -14.50
CA PHE A 436 -13.26 -3.45 -14.82
C PHE A 436 -12.22 -3.96 -15.80
N THR A 437 -11.58 -3.04 -16.51
CA THR A 437 -10.40 -3.30 -17.33
C THR A 437 -9.17 -2.70 -16.64
N ILE A 438 -8.01 -3.32 -16.81
CA ILE A 438 -6.72 -2.73 -16.47
C ILE A 438 -5.82 -2.75 -17.70
N SER A 439 -5.08 -1.67 -17.92
CA SER A 439 -4.16 -1.51 -19.04
C SER A 439 -2.72 -1.44 -18.55
N GLY A 440 -1.80 -2.02 -19.31
CA GLY A 440 -0.36 -1.96 -19.06
C GLY A 440 0.43 -2.70 -20.14
N GLU A 441 1.63 -3.17 -19.83
CA GLU A 441 2.46 -3.90 -20.78
C GLU A 441 2.63 -5.38 -20.41
N ASN A 442 2.86 -6.23 -21.42
CA ASN A 442 3.29 -7.61 -21.20
C ASN A 442 4.83 -7.71 -21.09
N ASN A 443 5.36 -8.93 -20.92
CA ASN A 443 6.81 -9.18 -20.80
C ASN A 443 7.64 -8.80 -22.05
N LEU A 444 7.00 -8.39 -23.15
CA LEU A 444 7.65 -7.92 -24.38
C LEU A 444 7.56 -6.40 -24.55
N GLY A 445 7.01 -5.67 -23.57
CA GLY A 445 6.76 -4.23 -23.66
C GLY A 445 5.64 -3.87 -24.62
N ILE A 446 4.72 -4.80 -24.88
CA ILE A 446 3.56 -4.58 -25.75
C ILE A 446 2.35 -4.27 -24.87
N ALA A 447 1.67 -3.17 -25.17
CA ALA A 447 0.43 -2.78 -24.51
C ALA A 447 -0.60 -3.92 -24.55
N THR A 448 -1.23 -4.18 -23.41
CA THR A 448 -2.26 -5.19 -23.23
C THR A 448 -3.30 -4.69 -22.25
N ASN A 449 -4.56 -5.07 -22.47
CA ASN A 449 -5.64 -4.87 -21.53
C ASN A 449 -6.15 -6.22 -21.04
N TRP A 450 -6.49 -6.24 -19.76
CA TRP A 450 -7.18 -7.35 -19.12
C TRP A 450 -8.54 -6.89 -18.64
N THR A 451 -9.55 -7.68 -18.93
CA THR A 451 -10.92 -7.52 -18.49
C THR A 451 -11.19 -8.50 -17.36
N PHE A 452 -11.63 -7.98 -16.22
CA PHE A 452 -12.03 -8.74 -15.04
C PHE A 452 -13.54 -8.73 -15.00
N HIS A 453 -14.15 -9.89 -15.16
CA HIS A 453 -15.60 -10.05 -15.22
C HIS A 453 -16.16 -10.32 -13.83
N SER A 454 -17.43 -10.00 -13.62
CA SER A 454 -18.15 -10.19 -12.35
C SER A 454 -18.29 -11.66 -11.95
N ASP A 455 -18.13 -12.60 -12.89
CA ASP A 455 -18.08 -14.03 -12.63
C ASP A 455 -16.70 -14.51 -12.11
N GLY A 456 -15.75 -13.59 -11.94
CA GLY A 456 -14.38 -13.83 -11.48
C GLY A 456 -13.42 -14.28 -12.59
N THR A 457 -13.88 -14.40 -13.84
CA THR A 457 -13.00 -14.70 -14.96
C THR A 457 -12.17 -13.47 -15.34
N VAL A 458 -10.98 -13.72 -15.86
CA VAL A 458 -10.04 -12.67 -16.29
C VAL A 458 -9.58 -13.01 -17.70
N THR A 459 -9.80 -12.11 -18.66
CA THR A 459 -9.49 -12.33 -20.09
C THR A 459 -8.70 -11.17 -20.66
N ASN A 460 -7.74 -11.47 -21.54
CA ASN A 460 -7.00 -10.42 -22.26
C ASN A 460 -7.76 -9.93 -23.52
N ASP A 461 -7.16 -8.98 -24.25
CA ASP A 461 -7.67 -8.43 -25.51
C ASP A 461 -8.02 -9.47 -26.59
N THR A 462 -7.41 -10.67 -26.53
CA THR A 462 -7.67 -11.76 -27.49
C THR A 462 -8.77 -12.71 -27.04
N GLY A 463 -9.39 -12.45 -25.89
CA GLY A 463 -10.37 -13.33 -25.24
C GLY A 463 -9.75 -14.55 -24.55
N THR A 464 -8.43 -14.58 -24.39
CA THR A 464 -7.75 -15.70 -23.72
C THR A 464 -7.84 -15.51 -22.21
N SER A 465 -8.31 -16.54 -21.50
CA SER A 465 -8.40 -16.52 -20.04
C SER A 465 -7.02 -16.57 -19.36
N ALA A 466 -6.87 -15.87 -18.25
CA ALA A 466 -5.70 -15.96 -17.38
C ALA A 466 -5.57 -17.37 -16.80
N SER A 467 -4.36 -17.95 -16.88
CA SER A 467 -4.10 -19.35 -16.50
C SER A 467 -4.36 -19.65 -15.02
N ASN A 468 -4.27 -18.63 -14.16
CA ASN A 468 -4.40 -18.73 -12.70
C ASN A 468 -5.41 -17.71 -12.13
N GLY A 469 -6.29 -17.15 -12.97
CA GLY A 469 -7.22 -16.08 -12.56
C GLY A 469 -6.56 -14.73 -12.28
N ASN A 470 -5.27 -14.58 -12.60
CA ASN A 470 -4.50 -13.36 -12.37
C ASN A 470 -4.00 -12.76 -13.68
N ALA A 471 -4.20 -11.46 -13.85
CA ALA A 471 -3.50 -10.67 -14.85
C ALA A 471 -2.11 -10.29 -14.33
N VAL A 472 -1.12 -10.28 -15.24
CA VAL A 472 0.25 -9.85 -14.94
C VAL A 472 0.61 -8.71 -15.89
N LEU A 473 0.92 -7.55 -15.33
CA LEU A 473 1.34 -6.36 -16.06
C LEU A 473 2.75 -5.97 -15.64
N TYR A 474 3.55 -5.57 -16.61
CA TYR A 474 4.93 -5.15 -16.43
C TYR A 474 4.97 -3.63 -16.46
N GLY A 475 5.49 -3.04 -15.38
CA GLY A 475 5.79 -1.61 -15.30
C GLY A 475 7.27 -1.34 -15.60
N GLU A 476 7.65 -0.08 -15.48
CA GLU A 476 9.02 0.42 -15.63
C GLU A 476 9.94 -0.12 -14.52
N TYR A 477 9.44 -0.20 -13.28
CA TYR A 477 10.24 -0.57 -12.11
C TYR A 477 9.85 -1.93 -11.51
N GLY A 478 8.66 -2.44 -11.81
CA GLY A 478 8.13 -3.64 -11.18
C GLY A 478 7.09 -4.40 -11.99
N ILE A 479 6.45 -5.37 -11.34
CA ILE A 479 5.43 -6.24 -11.91
C ILE A 479 4.18 -6.17 -11.03
N LEU A 480 3.04 -5.84 -11.63
CA LEU A 480 1.73 -5.90 -10.99
C LEU A 480 1.07 -7.24 -11.31
N THR A 481 0.63 -7.96 -10.29
CA THR A 481 -0.24 -9.14 -10.42
C THR A 481 -1.55 -8.85 -9.71
N ILE A 482 -2.68 -8.96 -10.41
CA ILE A 482 -4.02 -8.64 -9.88
C ILE A 482 -5.04 -9.73 -10.27
N ASN A 483 -5.99 -10.01 -9.37
CA ASN A 483 -7.02 -11.04 -9.56
C ASN A 483 -8.42 -10.45 -9.85
N GLY A 484 -9.37 -11.34 -10.17
CA GLY A 484 -10.79 -11.01 -10.43
C GLY A 484 -11.53 -10.30 -9.29
N GLN A 485 -11.01 -10.36 -8.07
CA GLN A 485 -11.59 -9.75 -6.88
C GLN A 485 -10.89 -8.44 -6.49
N GLY A 486 -10.03 -7.89 -7.34
CA GLY A 486 -9.31 -6.62 -7.10
C GLY A 486 -8.04 -6.75 -6.26
N GLY A 487 -7.83 -7.91 -5.61
CA GLY A 487 -6.63 -8.17 -4.82
C GLY A 487 -5.38 -8.21 -5.71
N TYR A 488 -4.34 -7.46 -5.33
CA TYR A 488 -3.11 -7.36 -6.08
C TYR A 488 -1.85 -7.54 -5.24
N THR A 489 -0.75 -7.81 -5.95
CA THR A 489 0.62 -7.74 -5.45
C THR A 489 1.43 -6.94 -6.46
N TYR A 490 2.07 -5.86 -6.03
CA TYR A 490 3.09 -5.17 -6.81
C TYR A 490 4.46 -5.59 -6.31
N GLN A 491 5.30 -6.09 -7.22
CA GLN A 491 6.67 -6.51 -6.96
C GLN A 491 7.65 -5.51 -7.58
N LEU A 492 8.37 -4.75 -6.76
CA LEU A 492 9.49 -3.95 -7.21
C LEU A 492 10.64 -4.89 -7.63
N ASN A 493 11.22 -4.65 -8.81
CA ASN A 493 12.36 -5.42 -9.27
C ASN A 493 13.61 -5.11 -8.44
N GLY A 494 14.42 -6.13 -8.16
CA GLY A 494 15.75 -5.92 -7.58
C GLY A 494 16.74 -5.46 -8.64
N GLY A 495 17.70 -4.62 -8.25
CA GLY A 495 18.75 -4.13 -9.15
C GLY A 495 18.39 -2.86 -9.93
N VAL A 496 17.24 -2.24 -9.67
CA VAL A 496 16.86 -0.97 -10.30
C VAL A 496 17.66 0.15 -9.63
N ASN A 497 18.32 1.00 -10.41
CA ASN A 497 19.02 2.15 -9.87
C ASN A 497 18.01 3.16 -9.30
N THR A 498 18.15 3.55 -8.04
CA THR A 498 17.24 4.50 -7.38
C THR A 498 17.21 5.86 -8.07
N ASP A 499 18.30 6.28 -8.70
CA ASP A 499 18.36 7.55 -9.43
C ASP A 499 17.51 7.53 -10.70
N ALA A 500 17.18 6.33 -11.20
CA ALA A 500 16.28 6.17 -12.35
C ALA A 500 14.80 6.23 -11.95
N ILE A 501 14.47 6.05 -10.67
CA ILE A 501 13.09 6.11 -10.15
C ILE A 501 12.74 7.57 -9.88
N THR A 502 12.26 8.25 -10.91
CA THR A 502 11.94 9.70 -10.86
C THR A 502 10.44 9.98 -10.76
N SER A 503 9.60 8.96 -10.91
CA SER A 503 8.14 9.05 -10.91
C SER A 503 7.52 7.86 -10.17
N LYS A 504 6.23 7.99 -9.85
CA LYS A 504 5.44 6.86 -9.38
C LYS A 504 5.11 5.95 -10.56
N GLU A 505 5.22 4.65 -10.35
CA GLU A 505 4.62 3.65 -11.24
C GLU A 505 3.08 3.78 -11.15
N THR A 506 2.40 3.84 -12.30
CA THR A 506 0.94 4.02 -12.35
C THR A 506 0.33 2.98 -13.27
N PHE A 507 -0.72 2.31 -12.81
CA PHE A 507 -1.55 1.41 -13.61
C PHE A 507 -2.96 1.96 -13.66
N THR A 508 -3.52 2.10 -14.86
CA THR A 508 -4.87 2.64 -15.04
C THR A 508 -5.87 1.50 -15.11
N TYR A 509 -6.90 1.56 -14.29
CA TYR A 509 -8.08 0.70 -14.41
C TYR A 509 -9.32 1.53 -14.73
N THR A 510 -10.30 0.91 -15.37
CA THR A 510 -11.53 1.57 -15.81
C THR A 510 -12.71 0.60 -15.71
N PRO A 511 -13.79 0.94 -14.99
CA PRO A 511 -15.03 0.17 -15.00
C PRO A 511 -15.59 0.07 -16.43
N TYR A 512 -16.14 -1.09 -16.82
CA TYR A 512 -16.78 -1.26 -18.14
C TYR A 512 -18.19 -1.85 -18.03
N GLN A 513 -19.05 -1.46 -18.97
CA GLN A 513 -20.44 -1.94 -19.07
C GLN A 513 -20.50 -3.29 -19.79
#